data_AF-A0A4V3JRR5-F1
#
_entry.id   AF-A0A4V3JRR5-F1
#
_cell.length_a   1.000
_cell.length_b   1.000
_cell.length_c   1.000
_cell.angle_alpha   90.00
_cell.angle_beta   90.00
_cell.angle_gamma   90.00
#
_symmetry.space_group_name_H-M   'P 1'
#
loop_
_entity.id
_entity.type
_entity.pdbx_description
1 polymer ?
#
loop_
_entity_poly.entity_id
_entity_poly.type
_entity_poly.pdbx_seq_one_letter_code
_entity_poly.pdbx_strand_id
1 'polypeptide(L)'
;MKFFAPLFLLILLSSNACMNGKTCSSEDKSCSFNEILYSYISVPPGIYMYSTQEYYQGNLAAYGSNLQLSLMNICSEARFFAQTISSCGNVLPFTSTDSSSMNTYVTDFSLDGTLPVRGARGELIFNTWNSIFASIPNLSMNQAGVTTEEFWTFSTGGSYSSSNCTNGVNFDNGDTGNIGDPNDTNLSWFSFGNRTCDQFKKVLCICY
;
A
#
# COMPACT_ATOMS: atom_id res chain seq x y z
N MET A 1 -32.12 -30.95 39.64
CA MET A 1 -31.69 -31.24 38.26
C MET A 1 -31.95 -30.01 37.40
N LYS A 2 -31.02 -29.68 36.49
CA LYS A 2 -31.10 -28.67 35.40
C LYS A 2 -30.58 -27.26 35.69
N PHE A 3 -29.25 -27.12 35.67
CA PHE A 3 -28.56 -25.89 35.23
C PHE A 3 -27.18 -26.19 34.59
N PHE A 4 -27.06 -27.31 33.87
CA PHE A 4 -25.81 -27.72 33.20
C PHE A 4 -25.85 -27.61 31.66
N ALA A 5 -26.90 -27.02 31.09
CA ALA A 5 -27.09 -26.97 29.64
C ALA A 5 -26.32 -25.88 28.86
N PRO A 6 -25.90 -24.72 29.41
CA PRO A 6 -25.27 -23.69 28.57
C PRO A 6 -23.75 -23.87 28.41
N LEU A 7 -23.09 -24.66 29.27
CA LEU A 7 -21.64 -24.87 29.20
C LEU A 7 -21.23 -25.90 28.13
N PHE A 8 -22.13 -26.84 27.80
CA PHE A 8 -21.85 -27.89 26.82
C PHE A 8 -22.01 -27.41 25.37
N LEU A 9 -22.78 -26.34 25.14
CA LEU A 9 -22.96 -25.77 23.80
C LEU A 9 -21.75 -24.93 23.33
N LEU A 10 -20.99 -24.34 24.26
CA LEU A 10 -19.77 -23.57 23.97
C LEU A 10 -18.58 -24.45 23.58
N ILE A 11 -18.57 -25.72 23.98
CA ILE A 11 -17.50 -26.68 23.66
C ILE A 11 -17.75 -27.41 22.31
N LEU A 12 -19.01 -27.42 21.84
CA LEU A 12 -19.39 -28.05 20.56
C LEU A 12 -19.17 -27.15 19.33
N LEU A 13 -18.97 -25.85 19.52
CA LEU A 13 -18.59 -24.92 18.44
C LEU A 13 -17.07 -24.81 18.26
N SER A 14 -16.27 -25.39 19.16
CA SER A 14 -14.80 -25.39 19.08
C SER A 14 -14.19 -26.62 18.38
N SER A 15 -14.99 -27.55 17.84
CA SER A 15 -14.49 -28.84 17.33
C SER A 15 -14.80 -29.13 15.85
N ASN A 16 -15.25 -28.14 15.06
CA ASN A 16 -15.46 -28.31 13.61
C ASN A 16 -14.51 -27.48 12.74
N ALA A 17 -13.21 -27.49 13.08
CA ALA A 17 -12.17 -27.15 12.12
C ALA A 17 -11.06 -28.20 12.22
N CYS A 18 -10.62 -28.70 11.07
CA CYS A 18 -9.60 -29.74 10.88
C CYS A 18 -10.10 -31.19 10.96
N MET A 19 -10.89 -31.61 9.97
CA MET A 19 -10.76 -32.97 9.44
C MET A 19 -10.63 -32.94 7.92
N ASN A 20 -9.52 -33.54 7.47
CA ASN A 20 -9.11 -33.91 6.11
C ASN A 20 -8.43 -32.84 5.24
N GLY A 21 -7.09 -32.83 5.35
CA GLY A 21 -6.31 -33.23 4.17
C GLY A 21 -5.83 -32.14 3.22
N LYS A 22 -5.61 -30.91 3.69
CA LYS A 22 -4.56 -30.02 3.14
C LYS A 22 -3.92 -29.28 4.30
N THR A 23 -2.61 -29.41 4.40
CA THR A 23 -1.70 -28.69 5.28
C THR A 23 -2.09 -27.21 5.33
N CYS A 24 -2.51 -26.68 6.49
CA CYS A 24 -2.45 -25.22 6.70
C CYS A 24 -0.97 -24.87 6.56
N SER A 25 -0.61 -24.14 5.51
CA SER A 25 0.72 -23.56 5.42
C SER A 25 0.82 -22.50 6.52
N SER A 26 2.02 -22.25 7.05
CA SER A 26 2.28 -21.12 7.96
C SER A 26 1.98 -19.74 7.32
N GLU A 27 1.55 -19.73 6.06
CA GLU A 27 1.12 -18.56 5.28
C GLU A 27 -0.40 -18.34 5.31
N ASP A 28 -1.19 -19.30 5.81
CA ASP A 28 -2.65 -19.16 5.90
C ASP A 28 -3.05 -18.54 7.24
N LYS A 29 -3.35 -17.23 7.23
CA LYS A 29 -3.75 -16.43 8.41
C LYS A 29 -4.95 -16.99 9.20
N SER A 30 -5.73 -17.89 8.62
CA SER A 30 -6.91 -18.49 9.26
C SER A 30 -6.61 -19.58 10.29
N CYS A 31 -5.35 -20.06 10.41
CA CYS A 31 -5.00 -21.16 11.33
C CYS A 31 -4.10 -20.73 12.53
N SER A 32 -3.79 -19.45 12.73
CA SER A 32 -2.87 -18.98 13.78
C SER A 32 -3.62 -18.32 14.95
N PHE A 33 -3.51 -18.89 16.16
CA PHE A 33 -4.00 -18.27 17.40
C PHE A 33 -3.41 -16.86 17.66
N ASN A 34 -2.23 -16.56 17.10
CA ASN A 34 -1.64 -15.23 17.20
C ASN A 34 -2.41 -14.20 16.36
N GLU A 35 -2.94 -14.57 15.18
CA GLU A 35 -3.72 -13.68 14.31
C GLU A 35 -5.06 -13.29 14.95
N ILE A 36 -5.70 -14.22 15.69
CA ILE A 36 -6.91 -13.93 16.47
C ILE A 36 -6.60 -12.94 17.62
N LEU A 37 -5.40 -13.01 18.22
CA LEU A 37 -4.98 -12.02 19.23
C LEU A 37 -4.68 -10.64 18.62
N TYR A 38 -4.14 -10.57 17.40
CA TYR A 38 -3.90 -9.29 16.71
C TYR A 38 -5.20 -8.56 16.34
N SER A 39 -6.32 -9.29 16.16
CA SER A 39 -7.63 -8.67 15.97
C SER A 39 -8.13 -7.85 17.17
N TYR A 40 -7.49 -7.99 18.35
CA TYR A 40 -7.76 -7.20 19.57
C TYR A 40 -6.82 -6.01 19.76
N ILE A 41 -5.77 -5.87 18.94
CA ILE A 41 -4.90 -4.70 18.98
C ILE A 41 -5.56 -3.63 18.12
N SER A 42 -6.05 -2.57 18.76
CA SER A 42 -6.50 -1.35 18.08
C SER A 42 -5.45 -0.94 17.05
N VAL A 43 -5.79 -1.06 15.76
CA VAL A 43 -4.95 -0.58 14.67
C VAL A 43 -4.63 0.89 14.93
N PRO A 44 -3.34 1.27 15.03
CA PRO A 44 -2.99 2.66 15.25
C PRO A 44 -3.60 3.56 14.18
N PRO A 45 -4.21 4.70 14.54
CA PRO A 45 -4.73 5.63 13.53
C PRO A 45 -3.59 6.13 12.65
N GLY A 46 -3.88 6.34 11.37
CA GLY A 46 -2.92 6.83 10.39
C GLY A 46 -3.26 6.46 8.96
N ILE A 47 -2.46 6.98 8.05
CA ILE A 47 -2.47 6.66 6.63
C ILE A 47 -1.54 5.47 6.41
N TYR A 48 -2.06 4.38 5.87
CA TYR A 48 -1.31 3.14 5.68
C TYR A 48 -0.82 3.01 4.24
N MET A 49 0.48 2.83 4.07
CA MET A 49 1.09 2.54 2.77
C MET A 49 1.10 1.03 2.49
N TYR A 50 0.85 0.67 1.24
CA TYR A 50 0.98 -0.70 0.75
C TYR A 50 1.41 -0.71 -0.71
N SER A 51 1.89 -1.86 -1.17
CA SER A 51 2.25 -2.09 -2.56
C SER A 51 1.28 -3.03 -3.26
N THR A 52 1.22 -2.92 -4.57
CA THR A 52 0.57 -3.92 -5.42
C THR A 52 1.28 -5.28 -5.33
N GLN A 53 0.52 -6.37 -5.43
CA GLN A 53 1.14 -7.70 -5.58
C GLN A 53 1.73 -7.89 -6.98
N GLU A 54 1.08 -7.31 -7.99
CA GLU A 54 1.57 -7.31 -9.37
C GLU A 54 2.61 -6.22 -9.62
N TYR A 55 3.31 -6.35 -10.74
CA TYR A 55 4.24 -5.35 -11.25
C TYR A 55 3.71 -4.80 -12.57
N TYR A 56 4.00 -3.54 -12.84
CA TYR A 56 3.48 -2.80 -13.97
C TYR A 56 4.62 -2.15 -14.76
N GLN A 57 4.51 -2.17 -16.07
CA GLN A 57 5.30 -1.30 -16.95
C GLN A 57 4.80 0.15 -16.86
N GLY A 58 5.48 1.06 -17.54
CA GLY A 58 5.17 2.49 -17.53
C GLY A 58 3.80 2.85 -18.12
N ASN A 59 3.14 1.96 -18.86
CA ASN A 59 1.83 2.17 -19.47
C ASN A 59 0.65 2.09 -18.47
N LEU A 60 0.79 2.74 -17.32
CA LEU A 60 -0.18 2.74 -16.23
C LEU A 60 -1.54 3.33 -16.60
N ALA A 61 -1.64 4.14 -17.66
CA ALA A 61 -2.91 4.69 -18.15
C ALA A 61 -3.78 3.65 -18.89
N ALA A 62 -3.30 2.42 -19.10
CA ALA A 62 -4.06 1.36 -19.77
C ALA A 62 -5.17 0.75 -18.90
N TYR A 63 -5.23 1.07 -17.60
CA TYR A 63 -6.14 0.45 -16.61
C TYR A 63 -7.38 1.31 -16.31
N GLY A 64 -7.70 2.27 -17.17
CA GLY A 64 -8.76 3.25 -16.98
C GLY A 64 -8.89 4.20 -18.16
N SER A 65 -9.69 5.26 -18.00
CA SER A 65 -9.90 6.27 -19.06
C SER A 65 -8.81 7.35 -19.10
N ASN A 66 -8.04 7.50 -18.03
CA ASN A 66 -6.86 8.35 -17.92
C ASN A 66 -5.91 7.80 -16.84
N LEU A 67 -4.72 8.38 -16.71
CA LEU A 67 -3.71 7.92 -15.75
C LEU A 67 -4.22 7.91 -14.30
N GLN A 68 -4.87 8.98 -13.85
CA GLN A 68 -5.38 9.08 -12.48
C GLN A 68 -6.40 7.99 -12.16
N LEU A 69 -7.41 7.82 -13.00
CA LEU A 69 -8.42 6.77 -12.80
C LEU A 69 -7.82 5.37 -12.89
N SER A 70 -6.84 5.18 -13.78
CA SER A 70 -6.14 3.90 -13.89
C SER A 70 -5.40 3.53 -12.60
N LEU A 71 -4.65 4.48 -12.04
CA LEU A 71 -3.93 4.29 -10.78
C LEU A 71 -4.88 4.07 -9.59
N MET A 72 -6.03 4.77 -9.56
CA MET A 72 -7.07 4.54 -8.57
C MET A 72 -7.64 3.13 -8.67
N ASN A 73 -7.88 2.62 -9.89
CA ASN A 73 -8.35 1.26 -10.12
C ASN A 73 -7.32 0.24 -9.63
N ILE A 74 -6.05 0.40 -10.03
CA ILE A 74 -4.93 -0.44 -9.58
C ILE A 74 -4.87 -0.51 -8.05
N CYS A 75 -4.94 0.64 -7.38
CA CYS A 75 -4.89 0.69 -5.92
C CYS A 75 -6.11 0.10 -5.24
N SER A 76 -7.30 0.28 -5.82
CA SER A 76 -8.55 -0.29 -5.31
C SER A 76 -8.55 -1.82 -5.39
N GLU A 77 -8.05 -2.39 -6.48
CA GLU A 77 -7.91 -3.84 -6.63
C GLU A 77 -6.83 -4.40 -5.69
N ALA A 78 -5.67 -3.75 -5.64
CA ALA A 78 -4.57 -4.16 -4.76
C ALA A 78 -4.95 -4.11 -3.28
N ARG A 79 -5.90 -3.25 -2.90
CA ARG A 79 -6.34 -3.10 -1.51
C ARG A 79 -6.87 -4.40 -0.90
N PHE A 80 -7.57 -5.21 -1.69
CA PHE A 80 -8.14 -6.47 -1.24
C PHE A 80 -7.07 -7.47 -0.83
N PHE A 81 -5.92 -7.42 -1.49
CA PHE A 81 -4.79 -8.32 -1.26
C PHE A 81 -3.64 -7.68 -0.46
N ALA A 82 -3.83 -6.43 -0.02
CA ALA A 82 -2.85 -5.68 0.72
C ALA A 82 -2.65 -6.32 2.10
N GLN A 83 -1.40 -6.62 2.44
CA GLN A 83 -1.03 -7.21 3.73
C GLN A 83 -0.97 -6.15 4.85
N THR A 84 -1.89 -5.17 4.84
CA THR A 84 -1.95 -4.13 5.88
C THR A 84 -2.90 -4.52 7.00
N ILE A 85 -2.59 -4.09 8.22
CA ILE A 85 -3.47 -4.29 9.38
C ILE A 85 -4.68 -3.34 9.41
N SER A 86 -4.68 -2.30 8.56
CA SER A 86 -5.74 -1.29 8.52
C SER A 86 -6.95 -1.74 7.74
N SER A 87 -8.10 -1.15 8.03
CA SER A 87 -9.32 -1.14 7.23
C SER A 87 -9.72 0.33 7.03
N CYS A 88 -9.56 0.85 5.82
CA CYS A 88 -9.85 2.25 5.47
C CYS A 88 -10.96 2.32 4.43
N GLY A 89 -11.61 3.49 4.35
CA GLY A 89 -12.67 3.73 3.38
C GLY A 89 -12.16 4.22 2.03
N ASN A 90 -11.00 4.89 2.00
CA ASN A 90 -10.48 5.53 0.81
C ASN A 90 -9.06 5.05 0.48
N VAL A 91 -8.77 4.96 -0.81
CA VAL A 91 -7.44 4.63 -1.33
C VAL A 91 -6.99 5.66 -2.35
N LEU A 92 -5.71 5.96 -2.38
CA LEU A 92 -5.08 6.83 -3.39
C LEU A 92 -3.77 6.18 -3.85
N PRO A 93 -3.36 6.37 -5.10
CA PRO A 93 -2.03 5.98 -5.54
C PRO A 93 -0.97 6.86 -4.89
N PHE A 94 0.23 6.32 -4.71
CA PHE A 94 1.42 7.10 -4.38
C PHE A 94 2.23 7.31 -5.67
N THR A 95 1.57 7.95 -6.63
CA THR A 95 2.10 8.28 -7.95
C THR A 95 1.42 9.58 -8.40
N SER A 96 2.20 10.57 -8.84
CA SER A 96 1.65 11.83 -9.33
C SER A 96 1.16 11.70 -10.78
N THR A 97 0.13 12.47 -11.12
CA THR A 97 -0.49 12.50 -12.46
C THR A 97 -0.62 13.93 -12.97
N ASP A 98 -1.00 14.06 -14.23
CA ASP A 98 -1.34 15.34 -14.87
C ASP A 98 -2.52 16.07 -14.20
N SER A 99 -3.37 15.34 -13.48
CA SER A 99 -4.57 15.88 -12.81
C SER A 99 -4.42 16.07 -11.30
N SER A 100 -3.49 15.36 -10.64
CA SER A 100 -3.23 15.51 -9.21
C SER A 100 -1.81 15.10 -8.85
N SER A 101 -1.18 15.91 -8.00
CA SER A 101 0.16 15.64 -7.47
C SER A 101 0.07 15.06 -6.06
N MET A 102 0.98 14.17 -5.67
CA MET A 102 0.96 13.60 -4.32
C MET A 102 1.00 14.66 -3.21
N ASN A 103 1.70 15.78 -3.44
CA ASN A 103 1.76 16.89 -2.48
C ASN A 103 0.47 17.72 -2.38
N THR A 104 -0.51 17.53 -3.28
CA THR A 104 -1.82 18.21 -3.25
C THR A 104 -2.95 17.34 -2.73
N TYR A 105 -2.69 16.11 -2.26
CA TYR A 105 -3.75 15.20 -1.82
C TYR A 105 -4.59 15.73 -0.64
N VAL A 106 -4.02 16.59 0.19
CA VAL A 106 -4.76 17.26 1.28
C VAL A 106 -5.88 18.14 0.72
N THR A 107 -5.66 18.81 -0.40
CA THR A 107 -6.66 19.67 -1.05
C THR A 107 -7.54 18.90 -2.01
N ASP A 108 -6.95 18.03 -2.83
CA ASP A 108 -7.63 17.38 -3.95
C ASP A 108 -8.57 16.27 -3.49
N PHE A 109 -8.21 15.61 -2.38
CA PHE A 109 -8.93 14.45 -1.85
C PHE A 109 -9.33 14.60 -0.38
N SER A 110 -9.17 15.79 0.20
CA SER A 110 -9.45 16.04 1.63
C SER A 110 -8.71 15.09 2.58
N LEU A 111 -7.52 14.64 2.19
CA LEU A 111 -6.68 13.79 3.03
C LEU A 111 -6.18 14.59 4.23
N ASP A 112 -6.34 14.07 5.45
CA ASP A 112 -5.85 14.76 6.64
C ASP A 112 -4.30 14.71 6.70
N GLY A 113 -3.69 15.85 6.34
CA GLY A 113 -2.25 16.02 6.29
C GLY A 113 -1.53 15.85 7.63
N THR A 114 -2.27 15.83 8.75
CA THR A 114 -1.72 15.71 10.12
C THR A 114 -1.63 14.28 10.60
N LEU A 115 -2.26 13.32 9.89
CA LEU A 115 -2.22 11.91 10.28
C LEU A 115 -0.84 11.29 10.02
N PRO A 116 -0.38 10.38 10.90
CA PRO A 116 0.89 9.68 10.71
C PRO A 116 0.84 8.73 9.52
N VAL A 117 1.96 8.58 8.81
CA VAL A 117 2.10 7.61 7.72
C VAL A 117 2.74 6.35 8.24
N ARG A 118 2.11 5.21 7.95
CA ARG A 118 2.44 3.91 8.52
C ARG A 118 2.69 2.85 7.47
N GLY A 119 3.52 1.88 7.83
CA GLY A 119 3.78 0.67 7.07
C GLY A 119 2.69 -0.39 7.25
N ALA A 120 2.92 -1.57 6.68
CA ALA A 120 1.93 -2.64 6.60
C ALA A 120 1.47 -3.13 7.99
N ARG A 121 2.36 -3.15 8.99
CA ARG A 121 2.05 -3.64 10.35
C ARG A 121 1.90 -2.50 11.35
N GLY A 122 1.75 -1.26 10.88
CA GLY A 122 1.52 -0.07 11.71
C GLY A 122 2.79 0.65 12.15
N GLU A 123 3.96 0.24 11.68
CA GLU A 123 5.23 0.93 11.92
C GLU A 123 5.15 2.38 11.45
N LEU A 124 5.70 3.30 12.23
CA LEU A 124 5.67 4.72 11.91
C LEU A 124 6.76 5.06 10.89
N ILE A 125 6.36 5.42 9.67
CA ILE A 125 7.27 5.87 8.61
C ILE A 125 7.47 7.38 8.69
N PHE A 126 6.38 8.14 8.82
CA PHE A 126 6.40 9.59 8.97
C PHE A 126 5.45 10.03 10.07
N ASN A 127 5.83 11.08 10.80
CA ASN A 127 4.99 11.64 11.87
C ASN A 127 3.68 12.21 11.34
N THR A 128 3.69 12.75 10.13
CA THR A 128 2.52 13.32 9.45
C THR A 128 2.63 13.09 7.95
N TRP A 129 1.51 13.05 7.22
CA TRP A 129 1.53 13.05 5.76
C TRP A 129 2.27 14.25 5.20
N ASN A 130 2.06 15.45 5.74
CA ASN A 130 2.74 16.66 5.28
C ASN A 130 4.28 16.56 5.35
N SER A 131 4.82 15.75 6.26
CA SER A 131 6.27 15.54 6.38
C SER A 131 6.87 14.63 5.30
N ILE A 132 6.05 13.89 4.54
CA ILE A 132 6.54 12.91 3.54
C ILE A 132 7.39 13.56 2.44
N PHE A 133 7.11 14.82 2.10
CA PHE A 133 7.80 15.58 1.05
C PHE A 133 8.90 16.51 1.57
N ALA A 134 9.06 16.62 2.90
CA ALA A 134 9.94 17.60 3.53
C ALA A 134 10.86 16.99 4.61
N SER A 135 10.76 15.70 4.89
CA SER A 135 11.51 15.01 5.92
C SER A 135 11.99 13.65 5.43
N ILE A 136 13.01 13.12 6.12
CA ILE A 136 13.47 11.75 5.89
C ILE A 136 12.51 10.75 6.58
N PRO A 137 12.28 9.57 5.98
CA PRO A 137 11.49 8.53 6.63
C PRO A 137 12.20 8.00 7.89
N ASN A 138 11.43 7.66 8.92
CA ASN A 138 11.94 7.01 10.13
C ASN A 138 12.41 5.57 9.87
N LEU A 139 11.81 4.92 8.88
CA LEU A 139 12.09 3.55 8.42
C LEU A 139 12.02 3.52 6.90
N SER A 140 12.88 2.74 6.25
CA SER A 140 12.72 2.52 4.81
C SER A 140 11.38 1.81 4.51
N MET A 141 10.87 1.93 3.29
CA MET A 141 9.62 1.25 2.90
C MET A 141 9.73 -0.27 3.09
N ASN A 142 10.91 -0.83 2.82
CA ASN A 142 11.21 -2.23 3.06
C ASN A 142 11.12 -2.59 4.56
N GLN A 143 11.79 -1.83 5.43
CA GLN A 143 11.76 -2.05 6.88
C GLN A 143 10.35 -1.91 7.46
N ALA A 144 9.53 -1.03 6.90
CA ALA A 144 8.13 -0.83 7.26
C ALA A 144 7.17 -1.86 6.63
N GLY A 145 7.71 -2.85 5.89
CA GLY A 145 6.92 -3.93 5.28
C GLY A 145 6.02 -3.47 4.12
N VAL A 146 6.29 -2.32 3.50
CA VAL A 146 5.50 -1.79 2.38
C VAL A 146 5.86 -2.49 1.06
N THR A 147 7.16 -2.54 0.73
CA THR A 147 7.69 -3.24 -0.46
C THR A 147 9.21 -3.41 -0.36
N THR A 148 9.76 -4.45 -0.99
CA THR A 148 11.20 -4.65 -1.22
C THR A 148 11.65 -4.18 -2.61
N GLU A 149 10.69 -3.82 -3.46
CA GLU A 149 10.90 -3.54 -4.89
C GLU A 149 10.75 -2.05 -5.21
N GLU A 150 11.51 -1.58 -6.20
CA GLU A 150 11.33 -0.25 -6.79
C GLU A 150 9.89 -0.07 -7.31
N PHE A 151 9.40 1.18 -7.26
CA PHE A 151 8.01 1.51 -7.58
C PHE A 151 7.90 2.79 -8.41
N TRP A 152 6.87 2.90 -9.23
CA TRP A 152 6.59 4.11 -10.02
C TRP A 152 6.06 5.23 -9.14
N THR A 153 6.60 6.44 -9.34
CA THR A 153 6.13 7.65 -8.62
C THR A 153 5.75 8.78 -9.55
N PHE A 154 6.32 8.83 -10.76
CA PHE A 154 6.09 9.88 -11.76
C PHE A 154 6.15 11.29 -11.16
N SER A 155 7.04 11.46 -10.18
CA SER A 155 7.08 12.65 -9.36
C SER A 155 8.49 13.15 -9.11
N THR A 156 8.58 14.47 -8.97
CA THR A 156 9.76 15.18 -8.47
C THR A 156 9.30 16.11 -7.37
N GLY A 157 9.79 15.90 -6.14
CA GLY A 157 9.39 16.71 -4.97
C GLY A 157 7.89 16.61 -4.59
N GLY A 158 7.21 15.53 -4.99
CA GLY A 158 5.78 15.31 -4.74
C GLY A 158 4.88 15.85 -5.85
N SER A 159 5.41 16.70 -6.73
CA SER A 159 4.72 17.22 -7.91
C SER A 159 4.82 16.28 -9.10
N TYR A 160 3.91 16.38 -10.06
CA TYR A 160 3.96 15.63 -11.33
C TYR A 160 5.26 15.93 -12.10
N SER A 161 5.97 14.87 -12.49
CA SER A 161 7.24 14.95 -13.21
C SER A 161 7.05 14.98 -14.72
N SER A 162 8.05 15.46 -15.45
CA SER A 162 8.16 15.24 -16.90
C SER A 162 8.60 13.81 -17.26
N SER A 163 9.27 13.09 -16.35
CA SER A 163 9.62 11.68 -16.49
C SER A 163 8.46 10.83 -15.96
N ASN A 164 7.47 10.58 -16.82
CA ASN A 164 6.18 10.00 -16.46
C ASN A 164 5.69 8.96 -17.49
N CYS A 165 6.57 8.41 -18.32
CA CYS A 165 6.21 7.49 -19.39
C CYS A 165 5.12 8.03 -20.34
N THR A 166 5.22 9.32 -20.67
CA THR A 166 4.25 10.04 -21.53
C THR A 166 2.84 9.94 -20.96
N ASN A 167 2.65 10.45 -19.74
CA ASN A 167 1.41 10.35 -18.96
C ASN A 167 0.96 8.90 -18.74
N GLY A 168 1.93 8.02 -18.51
CA GLY A 168 1.74 6.59 -18.32
C GLY A 168 1.16 5.88 -19.53
N VAL A 169 1.41 6.34 -20.75
CA VAL A 169 0.93 5.68 -21.98
C VAL A 169 1.96 4.69 -22.51
N ASN A 170 3.25 5.01 -22.37
CA ASN A 170 4.33 4.27 -23.03
C ASN A 170 4.92 3.18 -22.13
N PHE A 171 5.38 2.09 -22.77
CA PHE A 171 6.01 0.92 -22.13
C PHE A 171 7.28 0.49 -22.89
N ASP A 172 7.88 1.42 -23.63
CA ASP A 172 9.11 1.20 -24.39
C ASP A 172 10.37 1.63 -23.62
N ASN A 173 11.53 1.44 -24.24
CA ASN A 173 12.83 1.79 -23.67
C ASN A 173 13.35 3.17 -24.09
N GLY A 174 12.57 3.92 -24.89
CA GLY A 174 12.89 5.28 -25.31
C GLY A 174 12.39 6.34 -24.33
N ASP A 175 11.30 6.04 -23.64
CA ASP A 175 10.74 6.89 -22.59
C ASP A 175 11.16 6.45 -21.18
N THR A 176 11.07 7.39 -20.24
CA THR A 176 11.40 7.14 -18.84
C THR A 176 10.34 7.64 -17.87
N GLY A 177 10.27 6.98 -16.72
CA GLY A 177 9.43 7.33 -15.59
C GLY A 177 10.26 7.51 -14.32
N ASN A 178 9.84 8.41 -13.43
CA ASN A 178 10.41 8.51 -12.10
C ASN A 178 9.98 7.33 -11.22
N ILE A 179 10.95 6.83 -10.45
CA ILE A 179 10.76 5.74 -9.48
C ILE A 179 11.17 6.16 -8.07
N GLY A 180 10.67 5.42 -7.08
CA GLY A 180 11.21 5.38 -5.73
C GLY A 180 12.02 4.12 -5.43
N ASP A 181 12.88 4.20 -4.43
CA ASP A 181 13.69 3.09 -3.90
C ASP A 181 13.20 2.74 -2.49
N PRO A 182 12.76 1.50 -2.24
CA PRO A 182 12.25 1.09 -0.95
C PRO A 182 13.29 1.00 0.17
N ASN A 183 14.59 1.04 -0.16
CA ASN A 183 15.67 0.99 0.81
C ASN A 183 16.27 2.37 1.10
N ASP A 184 15.92 3.40 0.32
CA ASP A 184 16.40 4.75 0.55
C ASP A 184 15.70 5.38 1.76
N THR A 185 16.49 5.94 2.67
CA THR A 185 16.01 6.67 3.86
C THR A 185 16.32 8.16 3.79
N ASN A 186 16.69 8.67 2.62
CA ASN A 186 16.88 10.11 2.38
C ASN A 186 15.59 10.74 1.84
N LEU A 187 15.59 12.06 1.67
CA LEU A 187 14.45 12.80 1.10
C LEU A 187 14.16 12.39 -0.36
N SER A 188 15.10 11.73 -1.03
CA SER A 188 14.99 11.23 -2.40
C SER A 188 14.21 9.92 -2.55
N TRP A 189 13.75 9.28 -1.48
CA TRP A 189 13.23 7.91 -1.53
C TRP A 189 12.08 7.68 -2.52
N PHE A 190 11.26 8.71 -2.80
CA PHE A 190 10.16 8.67 -3.78
C PHE A 190 10.49 9.34 -5.13
N SER A 191 11.69 9.86 -5.28
CA SER A 191 12.20 10.52 -6.49
C SER A 191 13.66 10.08 -6.73
N PHE A 192 13.91 8.78 -6.55
CA PHE A 192 15.25 8.20 -6.47
C PHE A 192 15.98 8.27 -7.81
N GLY A 193 15.23 8.12 -8.91
CA GLY A 193 15.78 8.26 -10.25
C GLY A 193 14.75 7.99 -11.33
N ASN A 194 15.26 7.75 -12.53
CA ASN A 194 14.48 7.38 -13.70
C ASN A 194 14.78 5.94 -14.12
N ARG A 195 13.75 5.26 -14.63
CA ARG A 195 13.86 3.97 -15.31
C ARG A 195 13.12 4.02 -16.63
N THR A 196 13.54 3.18 -17.55
CA THR A 196 12.86 3.02 -18.83
C THR A 196 11.48 2.39 -18.62
N CYS A 197 10.50 2.81 -19.41
CA CYS A 197 9.09 2.46 -19.22
C CYS A 197 8.76 1.00 -19.55
N ASP A 198 9.68 0.28 -20.20
CA ASP A 198 9.60 -1.16 -20.41
C ASP A 198 9.86 -1.99 -19.14
N GLN A 199 10.38 -1.39 -18.07
CA GLN A 199 10.65 -2.10 -16.83
C GLN A 199 9.39 -2.30 -15.97
N PHE A 200 9.29 -3.47 -15.36
CA PHE A 200 8.25 -3.80 -14.40
C PHE A 200 8.61 -3.27 -13.01
N LYS A 201 7.72 -2.46 -12.41
CA LYS A 201 7.86 -1.89 -11.07
C LYS A 201 6.56 -2.01 -10.29
N LYS A 202 6.62 -1.88 -8.98
CA LYS A 202 5.41 -1.81 -8.14
C LYS A 202 4.69 -0.49 -8.32
N VAL A 203 3.42 -0.47 -7.94
CA VAL A 203 2.71 0.77 -7.63
C VAL A 203 2.49 0.79 -6.12
N LEU A 204 2.81 1.92 -5.48
CA LEU A 204 2.48 2.15 -4.09
C LEU A 204 1.11 2.83 -3.99
N CYS A 205 0.41 2.52 -2.93
CA CYS A 205 -0.92 3.01 -2.64
C CYS A 205 -1.00 3.40 -1.16
N ILE A 206 -1.88 4.33 -0.85
CA ILE A 206 -2.20 4.75 0.51
C ILE A 206 -3.66 4.44 0.83
N CYS A 207 -3.91 4.16 2.10
CA CYS A 207 -5.19 3.77 2.67
C CYS A 207 -5.47 4.69 3.87
N TYR A 208 -6.54 5.47 3.84
CA TYR A 208 -6.83 6.52 4.83
C TYR A 208 -8.33 6.66 5.15
#